data_AF-A0A6G4X2F7-F1
#
_entry.id   AF-A0A6G4X2F7-F1
#
_cell.length_a   1.000
_cell.length_b   1.000
_cell.length_c   1.000
_cell.angle_alpha   90.00
_cell.angle_beta   90.00
_cell.angle_gamma   90.00
#
_symmetry.space_group_name_H-M   'P 1'
#
loop_
_entity.id
_entity.type
_entity.pdbx_description
1 polymer ?
#
loop_
_entity_poly.entity_id
_entity_poly.type
_entity_poly.pdbx_seq_one_letter_code
_entity_poly.pdbx_strand_id
1 'polypeptide(L)'
;MNPYRRGEAVYDTVRGQPAFVAEADGRWLTLVRPGHRSWRTHEAVVRSADERERATLLALASLVRERRDRELSARVREANRRSRDRWGRDV
;
A
#
# COMPACT_ATOMS: atom_id res chain seq x y z
N MET A 1 13.86 -20.50 10.26
CA MET A 1 14.14 -19.05 10.24
C MET A 1 13.57 -18.51 8.93
N ASN A 2 12.75 -17.45 8.98
CA ASN A 2 12.19 -16.86 7.76
C ASN A 2 13.29 -16.06 7.05
N PRO A 3 13.55 -16.28 5.75
CA PRO A 3 14.59 -15.54 5.04
C PRO A 3 14.18 -14.09 4.72
N TYR A 4 12.89 -13.77 4.77
CA TYR A 4 12.35 -12.49 4.32
C TYR A 4 12.19 -11.48 5.46
N ARG A 5 12.37 -10.19 5.13
CA ARG A 5 12.26 -9.09 6.09
C ARG A 5 11.13 -8.13 5.74
N ARG A 6 10.59 -7.44 6.76
CA ARG A 6 9.60 -6.37 6.56
C ARG A 6 10.13 -5.31 5.60
N GLY A 7 9.30 -4.90 4.64
CA GLY A 7 9.62 -3.95 3.59
C GLY A 7 10.26 -4.58 2.35
N GLU A 8 10.65 -5.86 2.40
CA GLU A 8 11.24 -6.53 1.25
C GLU A 8 10.19 -6.76 0.15
N ALA A 9 10.60 -6.57 -1.10
CA ALA A 9 9.79 -6.86 -2.27
C ALA A 9 9.92 -8.33 -2.66
N VAL A 10 8.78 -9.01 -2.72
CA VAL A 10 8.68 -10.44 -3.03
C VAL A 10 7.62 -10.68 -4.09
N TYR A 11 7.65 -11.86 -4.71
CA TYR A 11 6.63 -12.32 -5.64
C TYR A 11 5.91 -13.54 -5.05
N ASP A 12 4.59 -13.42 -4.92
CA ASP A 12 3.71 -14.52 -4.50
C ASP A 12 3.34 -15.34 -5.74
N THR A 13 3.83 -16.58 -5.81
CA THR A 13 3.62 -17.44 -6.98
C THR A 13 2.21 -17.99 -7.08
N VAL A 14 1.48 -18.10 -5.96
CA VAL A 14 0.08 -18.54 -5.93
C VAL A 14 -0.83 -17.45 -6.48
N ARG A 15 -0.55 -16.20 -6.12
CA ARG A 15 -1.34 -15.05 -6.62
C ARG A 15 -0.83 -14.46 -7.92
N GLY A 16 0.36 -14.84 -8.37
CA GLY A 16 0.96 -14.36 -9.61
C GLY A 16 1.22 -12.84 -9.59
N GLN A 17 1.64 -12.29 -8.44
CA GLN A 17 1.84 -10.85 -8.32
C GLN A 17 2.91 -10.47 -7.30
N PRO A 18 3.62 -9.34 -7.50
CA PRO A 18 4.56 -8.83 -6.53
C PRO A 18 3.85 -8.12 -5.37
N ALA A 19 4.50 -8.15 -4.19
CA ALA A 19 4.05 -7.50 -2.96
C ALA A 19 5.24 -7.12 -2.07
N PHE A 20 5.00 -6.26 -1.07
CA PHE A 20 5.93 -6.04 0.02
C PHE A 20 5.60 -6.95 1.20
N VAL A 21 6.61 -7.43 1.91
CA VAL A 21 6.45 -8.11 3.20
C VAL A 21 6.05 -7.07 4.25
N ALA A 22 4.86 -7.20 4.81
CA ALA A 22 4.41 -6.40 5.95
C ALA A 22 4.92 -7.01 7.27
N GLU A 23 4.82 -8.32 7.41
CA GLU A 23 5.21 -9.08 8.61
C GLU A 23 5.69 -10.48 8.23
N ALA A 24 6.60 -11.03 9.02
CA ALA A 24 7.11 -12.39 8.90
C ALA A 24 6.99 -13.10 10.25
N ASP A 25 6.27 -14.22 10.28
CA ASP A 25 5.94 -15.01 11.48
C ASP A 25 6.19 -16.50 11.20
N GLY A 26 7.34 -16.99 11.67
CA GLY A 26 7.79 -18.35 11.35
C GLY A 26 7.87 -18.58 9.84
N ARG A 27 7.09 -19.52 9.31
CA ARG A 27 7.02 -19.80 7.86
C ARG A 27 5.94 -19.00 7.12
N TRP A 28 5.22 -18.12 7.82
CA TRP A 28 4.13 -17.35 7.25
C TRP A 28 4.52 -15.89 7.04
N LEU A 29 4.03 -15.33 5.95
CA LEU A 29 4.24 -13.93 5.58
C LEU A 29 2.90 -13.24 5.45
N THR A 30 2.80 -12.03 6.00
CA THR A 30 1.76 -11.08 5.65
C THR A 30 2.30 -10.19 4.55
N LEU A 31 1.68 -10.25 3.36
CA LEU A 31 2.07 -9.47 2.19
C LEU A 31 1.09 -8.33 1.94
N VAL A 32 1.60 -7.22 1.40
CA VAL A 32 0.80 -6.06 1.01
C VAL A 32 1.23 -5.56 -0.36
N ARG A 33 0.25 -5.38 -1.26
CA ARG A 33 0.44 -4.68 -2.54
C ARG A 33 -0.16 -3.29 -2.41
N PRO A 34 0.55 -2.22 -2.82
CA PRO A 34 0.00 -0.87 -2.75
C PRO A 34 -1.40 -0.78 -3.40
N GLY A 35 -2.36 -0.24 -2.67
CA GLY A 35 -3.76 -0.11 -3.12
C GLY A 35 -4.65 -1.33 -2.88
N HIS A 36 -4.12 -2.42 -2.33
CA HIS A 36 -4.87 -3.64 -2.02
C HIS A 36 -4.93 -3.93 -0.52
N ARG A 37 -5.83 -4.82 -0.11
CA ARG A 37 -5.80 -5.42 1.22
C ARG A 37 -4.60 -6.36 1.34
N SER A 38 -4.03 -6.45 2.53
CA SER A 38 -2.99 -7.43 2.84
C SER A 38 -3.56 -8.85 2.78
N TRP A 39 -2.66 -9.83 2.63
CA TRP A 39 -3.01 -11.25 2.70
C TRP A 39 -1.88 -12.06 3.33
N ARG A 40 -2.22 -13.22 3.86
CA ARG A 40 -1.26 -14.16 4.45
C ARG A 40 -0.92 -15.26 3.45
N THR A 41 0.35 -15.65 3.38
CA THR A 41 0.84 -16.72 2.51
C THR A 41 2.01 -17.47 3.15
N HIS A 42 2.33 -18.66 2.66
CA HIS A 42 3.45 -19.47 3.17
C HIS A 42 4.75 -19.09 2.44
N GLU A 43 5.89 -19.05 3.15
CA GLU A 43 7.18 -18.62 2.57
C GLU A 43 7.62 -19.47 1.37
N ALA A 44 7.23 -20.75 1.34
CA ALA A 44 7.58 -21.68 0.26
C ALA A 44 6.96 -21.34 -1.10
N VAL A 45 5.90 -20.53 -1.13
CA VAL A 45 5.28 -20.05 -2.38
C VAL A 45 5.67 -18.60 -2.70
N VAL A 46 6.72 -18.12 -2.05
CA VAL A 46 7.23 -16.77 -2.21
C VAL A 46 8.68 -16.85 -2.66
N ARG A 47 9.04 -15.98 -3.59
CA ARG A 47 10.43 -15.72 -3.99
C ARG A 47 10.74 -14.24 -3.88
N SER A 48 12.02 -13.88 -3.81
CA SER A 48 12.41 -12.47 -3.98
C SER A 48 11.91 -11.94 -5.32
N ALA A 49 11.40 -10.70 -5.30
CA ALA A 49 10.98 -10.01 -6.51
C ALA A 49 12.21 -9.68 -7.37
N ASP A 50 12.06 -9.78 -8.69
CA ASP A 50 13.06 -9.28 -9.63
C ASP A 50 13.02 -7.74 -9.72
N GLU A 51 13.93 -7.17 -10.52
CA GLU A 51 14.03 -5.72 -10.68
C GLU A 51 12.77 -5.10 -11.28
N ARG A 52 12.14 -5.75 -12.25
CA ARG A 52 10.93 -5.25 -12.91
C ARG A 52 9.73 -5.28 -11.96
N GLU A 53 9.61 -6.34 -11.17
CA GLU A 53 8.58 -6.51 -10.15
C GLU A 53 8.72 -5.49 -9.03
N ARG A 54 9.97 -5.23 -8.58
CA ARG A 54 10.30 -4.16 -7.64
C ARG A 54 9.90 -2.79 -8.19
N ALA A 55 10.32 -2.48 -9.41
CA ALA A 55 9.97 -1.22 -10.07
C ALA A 55 8.45 -1.04 -10.19
N THR A 56 7.73 -2.12 -10.51
CA THR A 56 6.26 -2.12 -10.56
C THR A 56 5.65 -1.78 -9.21
N LEU A 57 6.14 -2.38 -8.12
CA LEU A 57 5.66 -2.09 -6.77
C LEU A 57 5.92 -0.63 -6.35
N LEU A 58 7.10 -0.11 -6.65
CA LEU A 58 7.45 1.28 -6.34
C LEU A 58 6.58 2.26 -7.14
N ALA A 59 6.36 2.01 -8.43
CA ALA A 59 5.46 2.81 -9.26
C ALA A 59 4.02 2.81 -8.71
N LEU A 60 3.51 1.65 -8.30
CA LEU A 60 2.19 1.54 -7.68
C LEU A 60 2.13 2.28 -6.34
N ALA A 61 3.17 2.19 -5.52
CA ALA A 61 3.23 2.91 -4.25
C ALA A 61 3.17 4.44 -4.46
N SER A 62 3.92 4.95 -5.44
CA SER A 62 3.87 6.37 -5.83
C SER A 62 2.48 6.77 -6.29
N LEU A 63 1.86 6.00 -7.19
CA LEU A 63 0.51 6.29 -7.69
C LEU A 63 -0.54 6.31 -6.58
N VAL A 64 -0.49 5.34 -5.66
CA VAL A 64 -1.41 5.27 -4.51
C VAL A 64 -1.22 6.46 -3.58
N ARG A 65 0.03 6.88 -3.35
CA ARG A 65 0.35 8.05 -2.54
C ARG A 65 -0.21 9.33 -3.18
N GLU A 66 0.08 9.57 -4.47
CA GLU A 66 -0.43 10.73 -5.19
C GLU A 66 -1.96 10.81 -5.15
N ARG A 67 -2.64 9.66 -5.33
CA ARG A 67 -4.09 9.59 -5.23
C ARG A 67 -4.58 10.00 -3.83
N ARG A 68 -3.97 9.46 -2.78
CA ARG A 68 -4.32 9.81 -1.39
C ARG A 68 -4.12 11.29 -1.11
N ASP A 69 -3.03 11.87 -1.59
CA ASP A 69 -2.73 13.29 -1.38
C ASP A 69 -3.75 14.20 -2.08
N ARG A 70 -4.21 13.81 -3.28
CA ARG A 70 -5.31 14.51 -3.98
C ARG A 70 -6.64 14.39 -3.25
N GLU A 71 -6.99 13.19 -2.79
CA GLU A 71 -8.22 12.95 -2.02
C GLU A 71 -8.22 13.74 -0.71
N LEU A 72 -7.10 13.79 0.01
CA LEU A 72 -6.94 14.58 1.23
C LEU A 72 -7.07 16.08 0.93
N SER A 73 -6.42 16.57 -0.12
CA SER A 73 -6.51 17.97 -0.54
C SER A 73 -7.96 18.38 -0.86
N ALA A 74 -8.70 17.51 -1.55
CA ALA A 74 -10.11 17.75 -1.85
C ALA A 74 -10.97 17.83 -0.58
N ARG A 75 -10.74 16.92 0.39
CA ARG A 75 -11.44 16.92 1.68
C ARG A 75 -11.16 18.19 2.49
N VAL A 76 -9.93 18.67 2.51
CA VAL A 76 -9.56 19.91 3.21
C VAL A 76 -10.24 21.12 2.57
N ARG A 77 -10.26 21.22 1.23
CA ARG A 77 -10.98 22.31 0.54
C ARG A 77 -12.47 22.31 0.84
N GLU A 78 -13.10 21.14 0.83
CA GLU A 78 -14.52 20.98 1.16
C GLU A 78 -14.81 21.34 2.62
N ALA A 79 -13.97 20.90 3.57
CA ALA A 79 -14.10 21.29 4.97
C ALA A 79 -13.98 22.81 5.17
N ASN A 80 -13.00 23.46 4.51
CA ASN A 80 -12.84 24.91 4.56
C ASN A 80 -14.02 25.66 3.97
N ARG A 81 -14.62 25.16 2.87
CA ARG A 81 -15.83 25.73 2.27
C ARG A 81 -17.00 25.67 3.26
N ARG A 82 -17.27 24.48 3.83
CA ARG A 82 -18.35 24.30 4.82
C ARG A 82 -18.18 25.19 6.04
N SER A 83 -16.95 25.37 6.52
CA SER A 83 -16.68 26.30 7.62
C SER A 83 -17.05 27.72 7.22
N ARG A 84 -16.59 28.22 6.07
CA ARG A 84 -16.94 29.57 5.59
C ARG A 84 -18.45 29.79 5.43
N ASP A 85 -19.16 28.81 4.87
CA ASP A 85 -20.62 28.90 4.69
C ASP A 85 -21.37 28.91 6.04
N ARG A 86 -20.81 28.27 7.08
CA ARG A 86 -21.36 28.31 8.44
C ARG A 86 -21.18 29.69 9.07
N TRP A 87 -19.96 30.25 9.01
CA TRP A 87 -19.67 31.57 9.61
C TRP A 87 -20.28 32.75 8.83
N GLY A 88 -20.56 32.58 7.53
CA GLY A 88 -21.21 33.59 6.69
C GLY A 88 -22.74 33.65 6.79
N ARG A 89 -23.37 32.74 7.55
CA ARG A 89 -24.83 32.77 7.84
C ARG A 89 -25.16 33.38 9.21
N ASP A 90 -24.15 33.63 10.05
CA ASP A 90 -24.31 34.18 11.40
C ASP A 90 -24.07 35.72 11.44
N VAL A 91 -24.08 36.38 10.28
CA VAL A 91 -24.06 37.86 10.09
C VAL A 91 -25.27 38.28 9.28
#